data_AF-A0A1M4WQH5-F1
#
_entry.id   AF-A0A1M4WQH5-F1
#
_cell.length_a   1.000
_cell.length_b   1.000
_cell.length_c   1.000
_cell.angle_alpha   90.00
_cell.angle_beta   90.00
_cell.angle_gamma   90.00
#
_symmetry.space_group_name_H-M   'P 1'
#
loop_
_entity.id
_entity.type
_entity.pdbx_description
1 polymer ?
#
loop_
_entity_poly.entity_id
_entity_poly.type
_entity_poly.pdbx_seq_one_letter_code
_entity_poly.pdbx_strand_id
1 'polypeptide(L)'
;MDPRDQKFLESGQGRIKLDIALERYFSGEVFDEELRNRYERYLKSRIRPMMERLIEEENMELLTRTAKLGWLQTELIDSFITMAADRGRIGAMTFLLHWKEQNSSFEDEEFPF
;
A
#
# COMPACT_ATOMS: atom_id res chain seq x y z
N MET A 1 12.31 23.16 -0.67
CA MET A 1 12.13 21.82 -0.09
C MET A 1 11.00 21.91 0.92
N ASP A 2 9.98 21.05 0.85
CA ASP A 2 8.85 21.10 1.79
C ASP A 2 9.34 20.66 3.19
N PRO A 3 8.90 21.29 4.29
CA PRO A 3 9.27 20.89 5.66
C PRO A 3 8.98 19.40 5.95
N ARG A 4 7.98 18.81 5.30
CA ARG A 4 7.65 17.38 5.39
C ARG A 4 8.74 16.51 4.78
N ASP A 5 9.34 16.94 3.67
CA ASP A 5 10.42 16.22 2.99
C ASP A 5 11.67 16.13 3.89
N GLN A 6 12.01 17.23 4.55
CA GLN A 6 13.09 17.29 5.53
C GLN A 6 12.84 16.32 6.69
N LYS A 7 11.62 16.34 7.24
CA LYS A 7 11.21 15.45 8.33
C LYS A 7 11.23 13.98 7.93
N PHE A 8 10.95 13.63 6.68
CA PHE A 8 11.10 12.26 6.17
C PHE A 8 12.57 11.80 6.13
N LEU A 9 13.49 12.69 5.78
CA LEU A 9 14.92 12.39 5.70
C LEU A 9 15.57 12.29 7.08
N GLU A 10 15.17 13.15 8.02
CA GLU A 10 15.79 13.27 9.35
C GLU A 10 15.14 12.38 10.42
N SER A 11 13.86 12.03 10.27
CA SER A 11 13.16 11.23 11.27
C SER A 11 13.66 9.78 11.32
N GLY A 12 14.03 9.30 12.50
CA GLY A 12 14.29 7.87 12.76
C GLY A 12 13.00 7.05 12.98
N GLN A 13 11.85 7.71 13.10
CA GLN A 13 10.59 7.05 13.43
C GLN A 13 9.89 6.52 12.17
N GLY A 14 9.86 5.20 12.01
CA GLY A 14 9.29 4.53 10.83
C GLY A 14 7.84 4.90 10.52
N ARG A 15 7.01 5.13 11.55
CA ARG A 15 5.61 5.55 11.41
C ARG A 15 5.49 6.96 10.82
N ILE A 16 6.24 7.93 11.35
CA ILE A 16 6.25 9.31 10.83
C ILE A 16 6.71 9.33 9.37
N LYS A 17 7.74 8.54 9.04
CA LYS A 17 8.22 8.43 7.66
C LYS A 17 7.18 7.82 6.73
N LEU A 18 6.45 6.81 7.20
CA LEU A 18 5.39 6.16 6.43
C LEU A 18 4.27 7.15 6.11
N ASP A 19 3.81 7.90 7.11
CA ASP A 19 2.72 8.86 6.95
C ASP A 19 3.10 9.96 5.96
N ILE A 20 4.29 10.54 6.12
CA ILE A 20 4.80 11.54 5.19
C ILE A 20 4.95 10.97 3.79
N ALA A 21 5.49 9.75 3.64
CA ALA A 21 5.67 9.14 2.33
C ALA A 21 4.33 8.87 1.64
N LEU A 22 3.31 8.40 2.37
CA LEU A 22 1.96 8.20 1.86
C LEU A 22 1.34 9.52 1.41
N GLU A 23 1.34 10.53 2.29
CA GLU A 23 0.78 11.85 1.98
C GLU A 23 1.48 12.48 0.77
N ARG A 24 2.81 12.54 0.77
CA ARG A 24 3.59 13.22 -0.28
C ARG A 24 3.55 12.47 -1.60
N TYR A 25 3.64 11.14 -1.59
CA TYR A 25 3.62 10.36 -2.83
C TYR A 25 2.26 10.41 -3.53
N PHE A 26 1.16 10.41 -2.76
CA PHE A 26 -0.19 10.40 -3.31
C PHE A 26 -0.85 11.79 -3.41
N SER A 27 -0.24 12.86 -2.89
CA SER A 27 -0.80 14.22 -2.98
C SER A 27 -0.87 14.77 -4.41
N GLY A 28 -0.11 14.20 -5.35
CA GLY A 28 -0.03 14.71 -6.73
C GLY A 28 0.74 16.03 -6.85
N GLU A 29 1.40 16.47 -5.78
CA GLU A 29 2.29 17.64 -5.82
C GLU A 29 3.51 17.36 -6.72
N VAL A 30 4.03 18.41 -7.36
CA VAL A 30 5.24 18.32 -8.18
C VAL A 30 6.45 18.47 -7.26
N PHE A 31 7.28 17.43 -7.23
CA PHE A 31 8.57 17.43 -6.55
C PHE A 31 9.58 16.64 -7.37
N ASP A 32 10.87 16.80 -7.02
CA ASP A 32 11.97 16.20 -7.76
C ASP A 32 11.80 14.69 -7.94
N GLU A 33 12.11 14.20 -9.13
CA GLU A 33 11.99 12.79 -9.48
C GLU A 33 12.83 11.89 -8.53
N GLU A 34 13.98 12.38 -8.08
CA GLU A 34 14.80 11.69 -7.09
C GLU A 34 14.05 11.51 -5.76
N LEU A 35 13.34 12.55 -5.30
CA LEU A 35 12.56 12.50 -4.08
C LEU A 35 11.36 11.56 -4.24
N ARG A 36 10.73 11.53 -5.43
CA ARG A 36 9.68 10.57 -5.77
C ARG A 36 10.14 9.13 -5.72
N ASN A 37 11.30 8.85 -6.31
CA ASN A 37 11.89 7.53 -6.27
C ASN A 37 12.26 7.11 -4.84
N ARG A 38 12.65 8.06 -3.97
CA ARG A 38 12.90 7.78 -2.55
C ARG A 38 11.62 7.41 -1.81
N TYR A 39 10.51 8.14 -2.01
CA TYR A 39 9.23 7.78 -1.40
C TYR A 39 8.73 6.43 -1.87
N GLU A 40 8.75 6.19 -3.19
CA GLU A 40 8.33 4.92 -3.77
C GLU A 40 9.14 3.75 -3.23
N ARG A 41 10.48 3.85 -3.21
CA ARG A 41 11.34 2.80 -2.67
C ARG A 41 11.05 2.54 -1.19
N TYR A 42 10.84 3.60 -0.41
CA TYR A 42 10.51 3.47 1.01
C TYR A 42 9.16 2.78 1.22
N LEU A 43 8.11 3.21 0.51
CA LEU A 43 6.78 2.59 0.57
C LEU A 43 6.84 1.12 0.14
N LYS A 44 7.51 0.82 -0.99
CA LYS A 44 7.77 -0.56 -1.48
C LYS A 44 8.44 -1.45 -0.43
N SER A 45 9.43 -0.93 0.29
CA SER A 45 10.12 -1.68 1.36
C SER A 45 9.25 -1.90 2.61
N ARG A 46 8.10 -1.23 2.69
CA ARG A 46 7.22 -1.15 3.86
C ARG A 46 5.76 -1.43 3.48
N ILE A 47 5.51 -2.31 2.51
CA ILE A 47 4.14 -2.65 2.06
C ILE A 47 3.26 -3.13 3.21
N ARG A 48 3.79 -3.97 4.10
CA ARG A 48 3.02 -4.49 5.23
C ARG A 48 2.51 -3.38 6.17
N PRO A 49 3.38 -2.56 6.80
CA PRO A 49 2.89 -1.48 7.67
C PRO A 49 2.10 -0.40 6.90
N MET A 50 2.38 -0.21 5.61
CA MET A 50 1.57 0.66 4.75
C MET A 50 0.14 0.14 4.64
N MET A 51 -0.05 -1.10 4.18
CA MET A 51 -1.34 -1.74 3.99
C MET A 51 -2.11 -1.88 5.30
N GLU A 52 -1.43 -2.25 6.39
CA GLU A 52 -2.03 -2.33 7.72
C GLU A 52 -2.71 -1.02 8.09
N ARG A 53 -2.00 0.10 7.88
CA ARG A 53 -2.53 1.43 8.13
C ARG A 53 -3.69 1.79 7.19
N LEU A 54 -3.56 1.52 5.89
CA LEU A 54 -4.61 1.81 4.92
C LEU A 54 -5.91 1.06 5.22
N ILE A 55 -5.80 -0.19 5.69
CA ILE A 55 -6.94 -1.01 6.11
C ILE A 55 -7.52 -0.46 7.42
N GLU A 56 -6.68 -0.15 8.41
CA GLU A 56 -7.12 0.39 9.70
C GLU A 56 -7.88 1.71 9.56
N GLU A 57 -7.46 2.58 8.64
CA GLU A 57 -8.11 3.86 8.32
C GLU A 57 -9.25 3.72 7.29
N GLU A 58 -9.48 2.52 6.74
CA GLU A 58 -10.44 2.26 5.65
C GLU A 58 -10.25 3.21 4.45
N ASN A 59 -8.98 3.51 4.14
CA ASN A 59 -8.61 4.45 3.09
C ASN A 59 -8.69 3.79 1.70
N MET A 60 -9.92 3.65 1.21
CA MET A 60 -10.23 2.98 -0.06
C MET A 60 -9.54 3.62 -1.27
N GLU A 61 -9.33 4.94 -1.23
CA GLU A 61 -8.65 5.65 -2.31
C GLU A 61 -7.19 5.17 -2.45
N LEU A 62 -6.44 5.18 -1.33
CA LEU A 62 -5.05 4.76 -1.35
C LEU A 62 -4.90 3.24 -1.55
N LEU A 63 -5.83 2.43 -1.04
CA LEU A 63 -5.88 0.99 -1.34
C LEU A 63 -6.01 0.74 -2.84
N THR A 64 -6.93 1.44 -3.50
CA THR A 64 -7.15 1.34 -4.95
C THR A 64 -5.92 1.82 -5.74
N ARG A 65 -5.30 2.93 -5.34
CA ARG A 65 -4.08 3.43 -5.98
C ARG A 65 -2.92 2.45 -5.81
N THR A 66 -2.75 1.87 -4.62
CA THR A 66 -1.72 0.86 -4.33
C THR A 66 -1.90 -0.39 -5.19
N ALA A 67 -3.14 -0.85 -5.36
CA ALA A 67 -3.47 -1.95 -6.25
C ALA A 67 -3.11 -1.66 -7.71
N LYS A 68 -3.47 -0.47 -8.22
CA LYS A 68 -3.15 -0.03 -9.58
C LYS A 68 -1.65 0.10 -9.85
N LEU A 69 -0.85 0.37 -8.81
CA LEU A 69 0.61 0.43 -8.90
C LEU A 69 1.26 -0.95 -8.92
N GLY A 70 0.49 -2.04 -8.73
CA GLY A 70 1.01 -3.41 -8.69
C GLY A 70 1.87 -3.71 -7.46
N TRP A 71 1.67 -2.99 -6.36
CA TRP A 71 2.45 -3.18 -5.12
C TRP A 71 1.83 -4.22 -4.19
N LEU A 72 0.59 -4.63 -4.46
CA LEU A 72 -0.08 -5.70 -3.74
C LEU A 72 0.53 -7.04 -4.15
N GLN A 73 1.05 -7.76 -3.15
CA GLN A 73 1.63 -9.09 -3.33
C GLN A 73 0.60 -10.13 -2.90
N THR A 74 0.38 -11.14 -3.74
CA THR A 74 -0.58 -12.23 -3.47
C THR A 74 -0.26 -12.95 -2.16
N GLU A 75 1.02 -13.12 -1.83
CA GLU A 75 1.47 -13.77 -0.59
C GLU A 75 1.03 -13.05 0.70
N LEU A 76 0.76 -11.74 0.64
CA LEU A 76 0.34 -10.94 1.80
C LEU A 76 -1.18 -10.71 1.85
N ILE A 77 -1.91 -10.97 0.76
CA ILE A 77 -3.31 -10.59 0.63
C ILE A 77 -4.20 -11.26 1.67
N ASP A 78 -3.96 -12.55 1.94
CA ASP A 78 -4.76 -13.33 2.90
C ASP A 78 -4.57 -12.82 4.33
N SER A 79 -3.35 -12.38 4.67
CA SER A 79 -3.07 -11.75 5.96
C SER A 79 -3.82 -10.42 6.11
N PHE A 80 -3.94 -9.65 5.03
CA PHE A 80 -4.66 -8.38 5.03
C PHE A 80 -6.18 -8.55 5.05
N ILE A 81 -6.73 -9.55 4.36
CA ILE A 81 -8.15 -9.91 4.41
C ILE A 81 -8.53 -10.30 5.84
N THR A 82 -7.74 -11.18 6.47
CA THR A 82 -7.95 -11.61 7.85
C THR A 82 -7.91 -10.42 8.81
N MET A 83 -6.90 -9.56 8.66
CA MET A 83 -6.80 -8.35 9.50
C MET A 83 -7.99 -7.41 9.28
N ALA A 84 -8.43 -7.18 8.04
CA ALA A 84 -9.58 -6.35 7.76
C ALA A 84 -10.86 -6.92 8.41
N ALA A 85 -11.04 -8.24 8.36
CA ALA A 85 -12.14 -8.93 9.05
C ALA A 85 -12.08 -8.74 10.57
N ASP A 86 -10.92 -9.00 11.18
CA ASP A 86 -10.69 -8.87 12.63
C ASP A 86 -10.94 -7.44 13.14
N ARG A 87 -10.62 -6.45 12.31
CA ARG A 87 -10.79 -5.01 12.62
C ARG A 87 -12.17 -4.47 12.23
N GLY A 88 -13.05 -5.29 11.65
CA GLY A 88 -14.38 -4.88 11.20
C GLY A 88 -14.37 -3.91 10.00
N ARG A 89 -13.30 -3.90 9.22
CA ARG A 89 -13.09 -3.02 8.06
C ARG A 89 -13.65 -3.67 6.80
N ILE A 90 -14.99 -3.72 6.73
CA ILE A 90 -15.71 -4.45 5.68
C ILE A 90 -15.36 -3.92 4.28
N GLY A 91 -15.24 -2.60 4.08
CA GLY A 91 -14.88 -2.03 2.78
C GLY A 91 -13.51 -2.51 2.30
N ALA A 92 -12.51 -2.45 3.18
CA ALA A 92 -11.16 -2.94 2.88
C ALA A 92 -11.14 -4.46 2.66
N MET A 93 -11.83 -5.24 3.50
CA MET A 93 -11.94 -6.70 3.38
C MET A 93 -12.54 -7.09 2.02
N THR A 94 -13.69 -6.53 1.66
CA THR A 94 -14.36 -6.81 0.39
C THR A 94 -13.49 -6.42 -0.79
N PHE A 95 -12.83 -5.27 -0.75
CA PHE A 95 -11.89 -4.86 -1.80
C PHE A 95 -10.74 -5.85 -1.99
N LEU A 96 -10.11 -6.30 -0.90
CA LEU A 96 -9.00 -7.24 -0.95
C LEU A 96 -9.43 -8.62 -1.46
N LEU A 97 -10.64 -9.08 -1.10
CA LEU A 97 -11.24 -10.30 -1.65
C LEU A 97 -11.41 -10.21 -3.16
N HIS A 98 -12.03 -9.12 -3.66
CA HIS A 98 -12.21 -8.93 -5.11
C HIS A 98 -10.88 -8.80 -5.85
N TRP A 99 -9.90 -8.13 -5.23
CA TRP A 99 -8.55 -8.04 -5.80
C TRP A 99 -7.90 -9.42 -5.88
N LYS A 100 -8.01 -10.25 -4.82
CA LYS A 100 -7.50 -11.62 -4.80
C LYS A 100 -8.14 -12.46 -5.90
N GLU A 101 -9.47 -12.46 -6.02
CA GLU A 101 -10.18 -13.24 -7.06
C GLU A 101 -9.70 -12.88 -8.47
N GLN A 102 -9.54 -11.59 -8.77
CA GLN A 102 -9.06 -11.12 -10.07
C GLN A 102 -7.60 -11.51 -10.37
N ASN A 103 -6.76 -11.64 -9.35
CA ASN A 103 -5.34 -11.97 -9.51
C ASN A 103 -5.04 -13.46 -9.28
N SER A 104 -5.97 -14.22 -8.70
CA SER A 104 -5.87 -15.67 -8.50
C SER A 104 -6.22 -16.46 -9.77
N SER A 105 -7.01 -15.91 -10.69
CA SER A 105 -7.37 -16.56 -11.95
C SER A 105 -6.20 -16.79 -12.93
N PHE A 106 -4.97 -16.40 -12.57
CA PHE A 106 -3.75 -16.67 -13.35
C PHE A 106 -3.02 -17.95 -12.94
N GLU A 107 -3.45 -18.65 -11.88
CA GLU A 107 -2.81 -19.92 -11.47
C GLU A 107 -3.49 -21.19 -12.00
N ASP A 108 -4.66 -21.09 -12.67
CA ASP A 108 -5.43 -22.26 -13.13
C ASP A 108 -5.15 -22.69 -14.60
N GLU A 109 -4.21 -22.07 -15.32
CA GLU A 109 -3.95 -22.38 -16.75
C GLU A 109 -2.67 -23.19 -17.06
N GLU A 110 -2.13 -23.98 -16.12
CA GLU A 110 -1.13 -25.02 -16.46
C GLU A 110 -1.40 -26.37 -15.79
N PHE A 111 -2.37 -27.13 -16.32
CA PHE A 111 -2.34 -28.60 -16.27
C PHE A 111 -2.68 -29.20 -17.64
N PRO A 112 -1.68 -29.42 -18.52
CA PRO A 112 -1.86 -30.34 -19.62
C PRO A 112 -1.79 -31.78 -19.08
N PHE A 113 -2.85 -32.53 -19.35
CA PHE A 113 -2.98 -33.97 -19.14
C PHE A 113 -1.94 -34.78 -19.91
#